data_AF-A0AAV0IHF6-F1
#
_entry.id   AF-A0AAV0IHF6-F1
#
_cell.length_a   1.000
_cell.length_b   1.000
_cell.length_c   1.000
_cell.angle_alpha   90.00
_cell.angle_beta   90.00
_cell.angle_gamma   90.00
#
_symmetry.space_group_name_H-M   'P 1'
#
loop_
_entity.id
_entity.type
_entity.pdbx_description
1 polymer ?
#
loop_
_entity_poly.entity_id
_entity_poly.type
_entity_poly.pdbx_seq_one_letter_code
_entity_poly.pdbx_strand_id
1 'polypeptide(L)'
;MFHLAIDHCHQVLLKKLYIEAPTRSPNTDGIHIMSSEGITIAGAVIKTGDDCIAIGPGTKNVHIRGVHCGPGHGISIGSLGLHTHEAGVENVFVTDSVMTRTQNGLRIKSNVVFENIAMENSYNPIIIDQNYCPYNKNCPGMVNT
;
A
#
# COMPACT_ATOMS: atom_id res chain seq x y z
N MET A 1 7.17 9.82 5.25
CA MET A 1 6.33 11.03 5.09
C MET A 1 5.27 10.68 4.07
N PHE A 2 4.15 11.39 4.03
CA PHE A 2 3.05 11.07 3.13
C PHE A 2 2.36 12.35 2.66
N HIS A 3 1.73 12.31 1.50
CA HIS A 3 0.99 13.47 0.97
C HIS A 3 -0.41 13.56 1.57
N LEU A 4 -1.08 12.41 1.74
CA LEU A 4 -2.40 12.32 2.32
C LEU A 4 -2.43 11.22 3.39
N ALA A 5 -2.91 11.55 4.58
CA ALA A 5 -3.24 10.57 5.61
C ALA A 5 -4.75 10.47 5.78
N ILE A 6 -5.23 9.23 5.84
CA ILE A 6 -6.57 8.88 6.30
C ILE A 6 -6.36 8.08 7.59
N ASP A 7 -6.70 8.69 8.72
CA ASP A 7 -6.44 8.12 10.03
C ASP A 7 -7.69 8.26 10.92
N HIS A 8 -8.13 7.16 11.54
CA HIS A 8 -9.35 7.09 12.35
C HIS A 8 -10.61 7.64 11.65
N CYS A 9 -10.74 7.36 10.35
CA CYS A 9 -11.83 7.86 9.52
C CYS A 9 -12.84 6.76 9.15
N HIS A 10 -14.09 7.15 8.92
CA HIS A 10 -15.14 6.27 8.41
C HIS A 10 -15.76 6.85 7.14
N GLN A 11 -16.03 5.99 6.14
CA GLN A 11 -16.74 6.35 4.90
C GLN A 11 -16.10 7.50 4.10
N VAL A 12 -14.83 7.34 3.73
CA VAL A 12 -14.09 8.34 2.94
C VAL A 12 -14.11 7.97 1.46
N LEU A 13 -14.43 8.95 0.61
CA LEU A 13 -14.31 8.85 -0.84
C LEU A 13 -13.22 9.81 -1.35
N LEU A 14 -12.17 9.25 -1.94
CA LEU A 14 -11.17 9.97 -2.71
C LEU A 14 -11.38 9.69 -4.20
N LYS A 15 -11.57 10.73 -5.01
CA LYS A 15 -11.89 10.58 -6.43
C LYS A 15 -11.03 11.50 -7.29
N LYS A 16 -10.42 10.95 -8.35
CA LYS A 16 -9.65 11.68 -9.36
C LYS A 16 -8.52 12.56 -8.78
N LEU A 17 -7.83 12.05 -7.76
CA LEU A 17 -6.65 12.70 -7.20
C LEU A 17 -5.46 12.59 -8.17
N TYR A 18 -4.60 13.61 -8.16
CA TYR A 18 -3.29 13.60 -8.82
C TYR A 18 -2.23 13.92 -7.77
N ILE A 19 -1.32 12.98 -7.49
CA ILE A 19 -0.23 13.13 -6.53
C ILE A 19 1.08 12.88 -7.26
N GLU A 20 2.03 13.80 -7.12
CA GLU A 20 3.33 13.71 -7.79
C GLU A 20 4.46 14.18 -6.87
N ALA A 21 5.48 13.32 -6.73
CA ALA A 21 6.76 13.61 -6.11
C ALA A 21 7.90 13.04 -6.95
N PRO A 22 9.13 13.57 -6.82
CA PRO A 22 10.29 13.02 -7.52
C PRO A 22 10.51 11.54 -7.20
N THR A 23 10.78 10.72 -8.21
CA THR A 23 10.92 9.26 -8.08
C THR A 23 12.03 8.80 -7.13
N ARG A 24 13.03 9.66 -6.88
CA ARG A 24 14.13 9.37 -5.94
C ARG A 24 13.91 9.98 -4.55
N SER A 25 12.73 10.52 -4.26
CA SER A 25 12.42 11.11 -2.97
C SER A 25 11.97 10.01 -1.99
N PRO A 26 12.80 9.62 -1.03
CA PRO A 26 12.45 8.54 -0.11
C PRO A 26 11.24 8.92 0.75
N ASN A 27 10.44 7.92 1.16
CA ASN A 27 9.34 8.09 2.11
C ASN A 27 8.33 9.15 1.68
N THR A 28 7.97 9.17 0.39
CA THR A 28 6.97 10.08 -0.19
C THR A 28 5.68 9.35 -0.51
N ASP A 29 5.12 8.61 0.45
CA ASP A 29 3.91 7.82 0.21
C ASP A 29 2.79 8.73 -0.33
N GLY A 30 2.02 8.23 -1.31
CA GLY A 30 0.91 8.99 -1.87
C GLY A 30 -0.22 9.12 -0.87
N ILE A 31 -0.89 8.00 -0.62
CA ILE A 31 -2.01 7.90 0.33
C ILE A 31 -1.65 6.90 1.40
N HIS A 32 -1.66 7.31 2.66
CA HIS A 32 -1.44 6.47 3.81
C HIS A 32 -2.75 6.30 4.58
N ILE A 33 -3.19 5.06 4.79
CA ILE A 33 -4.47 4.72 5.45
C ILE A 33 -4.17 3.93 6.71
N MET A 34 -4.70 4.33 7.86
CA MET A 34 -4.57 3.60 9.12
C MET A 34 -5.86 3.68 9.94
N SER A 35 -6.17 2.65 10.73
CA SER A 35 -7.29 2.63 11.69
C SER A 35 -8.62 3.13 11.14
N SER A 36 -8.92 2.86 9.86
CA SER A 36 -10.04 3.48 9.14
C SER A 36 -10.93 2.43 8.47
N GLU A 37 -12.19 2.76 8.23
CA GLU A 37 -13.15 1.82 7.65
C GLU A 37 -13.99 2.41 6.51
N GLY A 38 -14.21 1.63 5.45
CA GLY A 38 -15.09 2.02 4.35
C GLY A 38 -14.44 3.08 3.46
N ILE A 39 -13.21 2.83 3.03
CA ILE A 39 -12.42 3.78 2.24
C ILE A 39 -12.52 3.43 0.76
N THR A 40 -12.86 4.40 -0.08
CA THR A 40 -12.89 4.24 -1.54
C THR A 40 -11.92 5.21 -2.21
N ILE A 41 -11.01 4.68 -3.01
CA ILE A 41 -10.08 5.45 -3.86
C ILE A 41 -10.39 5.11 -5.31
N ALA A 42 -10.80 6.11 -6.09
CA ALA A 42 -11.26 5.89 -7.46
C ALA A 42 -10.61 6.85 -8.47
N GLY A 43 -9.98 6.31 -9.50
CA GLY A 43 -9.47 7.10 -10.63
C GLY A 43 -8.27 7.97 -10.30
N ALA A 44 -7.48 7.63 -9.28
CA ALA A 44 -6.32 8.42 -8.88
C ALA A 44 -5.10 8.16 -9.79
N VAL A 45 -4.25 9.17 -9.95
CA VAL A 45 -2.92 9.06 -10.56
C VAL A 45 -1.89 9.42 -9.51
N ILE A 46 -0.99 8.49 -9.18
CA ILE A 46 -0.03 8.65 -8.09
C ILE A 46 1.36 8.29 -8.59
N LYS A 47 2.29 9.25 -8.49
CA LYS A 47 3.69 9.10 -8.86
C LYS A 47 4.55 9.55 -7.69
N THR A 48 5.31 8.65 -7.08
CA THR A 48 6.06 8.94 -5.86
C THR A 48 7.43 8.26 -5.89
N GLY A 49 8.24 8.48 -4.86
CA GLY A 49 9.45 7.70 -4.63
C GLY A 49 9.26 6.55 -3.63
N ASP A 50 8.03 6.31 -3.17
CA ASP A 50 7.68 5.26 -2.20
C ASP A 50 6.31 4.66 -2.55
N ASP A 51 5.57 4.11 -1.59
CA ASP A 51 4.24 3.52 -1.82
C ASP A 51 3.27 4.52 -2.46
N CYS A 52 2.56 4.13 -3.52
CA CYS A 52 1.45 4.94 -4.04
C CYS A 52 0.31 4.99 -3.02
N ILE A 53 -0.02 3.82 -2.46
CA ILE A 53 -1.02 3.66 -1.42
C ILE A 53 -0.47 2.67 -0.40
N ALA A 54 -0.33 3.10 0.85
CA ALA A 54 0.05 2.28 1.98
C ALA A 54 -1.15 2.06 2.90
N ILE A 55 -1.46 0.81 3.23
CA ILE A 55 -2.59 0.42 4.06
C ILE A 55 -2.06 -0.22 5.34
N GLY A 56 -2.12 0.54 6.43
CA GLY A 56 -1.63 0.16 7.75
C GLY A 56 -2.68 -0.50 8.65
N PRO A 57 -2.25 -0.92 9.87
CA PRO A 57 -3.05 -1.62 10.85
C PRO A 57 -4.44 -1.03 11.13
N GLY A 58 -5.39 -1.90 11.52
CA GLY A 58 -6.73 -1.48 11.92
C GLY A 58 -7.64 -1.00 10.79
N THR A 59 -7.17 -1.11 9.55
CA THR A 59 -7.91 -0.67 8.37
C THR A 59 -8.80 -1.78 7.81
N LYS A 60 -10.07 -1.46 7.52
CA LYS A 60 -11.06 -2.42 7.00
C LYS A 60 -11.85 -1.87 5.81
N ASN A 61 -12.30 -2.77 4.93
CA ASN A 61 -13.23 -2.46 3.85
C ASN A 61 -12.72 -1.33 2.94
N VAL A 62 -11.61 -1.61 2.24
CA VAL A 62 -10.95 -0.65 1.34
C VAL A 62 -11.17 -1.05 -0.11
N HIS A 63 -11.66 -0.13 -0.93
CA HIS A 63 -11.87 -0.30 -2.36
C HIS A 63 -11.00 0.66 -3.16
N ILE A 64 -10.05 0.13 -3.92
CA ILE A 64 -9.16 0.87 -4.80
C ILE A 64 -9.50 0.48 -6.24
N ARG A 65 -9.91 1.44 -7.07
CA ARG A 65 -10.34 1.12 -8.45
C ARG A 65 -9.90 2.16 -9.47
N GLY A 66 -9.48 1.72 -10.65
CA GLY A 66 -9.10 2.64 -11.72
C GLY A 66 -7.87 3.49 -11.41
N VAL A 67 -6.96 3.01 -10.55
CA VAL A 67 -5.79 3.78 -10.11
C VAL A 67 -4.63 3.55 -11.07
N HIS A 68 -3.95 4.63 -11.45
CA HIS A 68 -2.65 4.57 -12.11
C HIS A 68 -1.58 4.88 -11.07
N CYS A 69 -0.84 3.86 -10.67
CA CYS A 69 0.24 3.96 -9.72
C CYS A 69 1.57 3.79 -10.44
N GLY A 70 2.45 4.77 -10.28
CA GLY A 70 3.85 4.59 -10.58
C GLY A 70 4.46 5.72 -11.44
N PRO A 71 5.77 5.95 -11.30
CA PRO A 71 6.73 5.11 -10.56
C PRO A 71 6.58 5.22 -9.02
N GLY A 72 7.16 4.27 -8.28
CA GLY A 72 7.05 4.15 -6.82
C GLY A 72 7.19 2.70 -6.32
N HIS A 73 6.76 2.40 -5.09
CA HIS A 73 6.79 1.05 -4.50
C HIS A 73 5.52 0.22 -4.71
N GLY A 74 4.48 0.80 -5.32
CA GLY A 74 3.22 0.11 -5.63
C GLY A 74 2.12 0.37 -4.61
N ILE A 75 1.18 -0.57 -4.52
CA ILE A 75 0.18 -0.60 -3.45
C ILE A 75 0.63 -1.63 -2.40
N SER A 76 0.83 -1.14 -1.18
CA SER A 76 1.37 -1.92 -0.07
C SER A 76 0.36 -2.09 1.05
N ILE A 77 0.22 -3.32 1.54
CA ILE A 77 -0.45 -3.62 2.81
C ILE A 77 0.62 -3.87 3.87
N GLY A 78 0.57 -3.05 4.91
CA GLY A 78 1.52 -3.00 6.00
C GLY A 78 2.53 -1.85 5.89
N SER A 79 3.67 -1.93 6.59
CA SER A 79 4.09 -3.07 7.42
C SER A 79 3.11 -3.39 8.55
N LEU A 80 2.92 -4.69 8.82
CA LEU A 80 2.18 -5.24 9.96
C LEU A 80 3.10 -6.14 10.77
N GLY A 81 2.76 -6.36 12.03
CA GLY A 81 3.45 -7.22 12.99
C GLY A 81 4.47 -6.50 13.86
N LEU A 82 4.43 -5.17 13.96
CA LEU A 82 5.34 -4.42 14.83
C LEU A 82 5.01 -4.63 16.32
N HIS A 83 3.72 -4.79 16.64
CA HIS A 83 3.24 -5.04 17.99
C HIS A 83 2.53 -6.38 18.09
N THR A 84 2.65 -7.04 19.26
CA THR A 84 2.08 -8.38 19.51
C THR A 84 0.56 -8.44 19.43
N HIS A 85 -0.13 -7.32 19.63
CA HIS A 85 -1.59 -7.18 19.58
C HIS A 85 -2.01 -6.08 18.59
N GLU A 86 -1.37 -6.06 17.43
CA GLU A 86 -1.70 -5.14 16.36
C GLU A 86 -2.94 -5.59 15.60
N ALA A 87 -3.83 -4.65 15.28
CA ALA A 87 -5.01 -4.93 14.47
C ALA A 87 -4.61 -5.23 13.02
N GLY A 88 -5.25 -6.24 12.43
CA GLY A 88 -5.02 -6.61 11.03
C GLY A 88 -5.56 -5.59 10.03
N VAL A 89 -5.28 -5.86 8.75
CA VAL A 89 -5.92 -5.20 7.60
C VAL A 89 -6.89 -6.20 6.99
N GLU A 90 -8.14 -5.82 6.75
CA GLU A 90 -9.18 -6.75 6.29
C GLU A 90 -9.96 -6.18 5.10
N ASN A 91 -10.36 -7.07 4.18
CA ASN A 91 -11.25 -6.74 3.05
C ASN A 91 -10.73 -5.59 2.19
N VAL A 92 -9.55 -5.80 1.57
CA VAL A 92 -8.99 -4.87 0.60
C VAL A 92 -9.29 -5.40 -0.82
N PHE A 93 -9.86 -4.54 -1.65
CA PHE A 93 -10.17 -4.83 -3.04
C PHE A 93 -9.43 -3.83 -3.91
N VAL A 94 -8.59 -4.32 -4.83
CA VAL A 94 -7.92 -3.49 -5.82
C VAL A 94 -8.33 -3.99 -7.21
N THR A 95 -8.99 -3.13 -7.98
CA THR A 95 -9.51 -3.50 -9.31
C THR A 95 -9.13 -2.51 -10.39
N ASP A 96 -9.09 -2.96 -11.64
CA ASP A 96 -9.01 -2.12 -12.85
C ASP A 96 -7.88 -1.08 -12.81
N SER A 97 -6.73 -1.45 -12.27
CA SER A 97 -5.64 -0.52 -11.96
C SER A 97 -4.38 -0.84 -12.75
N VAL A 98 -3.54 0.16 -12.95
CA VAL A 98 -2.29 0.06 -13.71
C VAL A 98 -1.12 0.39 -12.79
N MET A 99 -0.14 -0.49 -12.75
CA MET A 99 1.13 -0.31 -12.03
C MET A 99 2.24 -0.10 -13.04
N THR A 100 2.80 1.10 -13.15
CA THR A 100 3.82 1.44 -14.15
C THR A 100 5.16 1.79 -13.50
N ARG A 101 6.22 1.06 -13.82
CA ARG A 101 7.59 1.28 -13.30
C ARG A 101 7.65 1.30 -11.77
N THR A 102 6.95 0.37 -11.13
CA THR A 102 6.97 0.21 -9.68
C THR A 102 8.04 -0.79 -9.24
N GLN A 103 8.59 -0.63 -8.03
CA GLN A 103 9.44 -1.65 -7.43
C GLN A 103 8.64 -2.91 -7.13
N ASN A 104 7.48 -2.76 -6.49
CA ASN A 104 6.53 -3.85 -6.29
C ASN A 104 5.21 -3.43 -6.94
N GLY A 105 4.49 -4.32 -7.61
CA GLY A 105 3.12 -4.03 -8.04
C GLY A 105 2.19 -4.05 -6.84
N LEU A 106 2.17 -5.20 -6.14
CA LEU A 106 1.30 -5.47 -4.99
C LEU A 106 2.09 -6.16 -3.87
N ARG A 107 1.99 -5.65 -2.63
CA ARG A 107 2.57 -6.26 -1.43
C ARG A 107 1.49 -6.65 -0.41
N ILE A 108 1.38 -7.94 -0.08
CA ILE A 108 0.17 -8.51 0.56
C ILE A 108 0.51 -9.20 1.90
N LYS A 109 -0.31 -8.96 2.93
CA LYS A 109 -0.21 -9.64 4.24
C LYS A 109 -1.55 -10.15 4.82
N SER A 110 -2.69 -10.03 4.13
CA SER A 110 -4.00 -10.45 4.66
C SER A 110 -5.04 -10.81 3.56
N ASN A 111 -6.34 -10.83 3.90
CA ASN A 111 -7.46 -11.11 2.99
C ASN A 111 -7.68 -9.97 1.98
N VAL A 112 -7.25 -10.21 0.74
CA VAL A 112 -7.17 -9.20 -0.31
C VAL A 112 -7.57 -9.81 -1.66
N VAL A 113 -8.28 -9.03 -2.46
CA VAL A 113 -8.63 -9.37 -3.84
C VAL A 113 -7.98 -8.37 -4.78
N PHE A 114 -7.26 -8.90 -5.77
CA PHE A 114 -6.71 -8.15 -6.90
C PHE A 114 -7.34 -8.65 -8.18
N GLU A 115 -7.96 -7.76 -8.94
CA GLU A 115 -8.67 -8.11 -10.17
C GLU A 115 -8.34 -7.11 -11.28
N ASN A 116 -8.10 -7.59 -12.50
CA ASN A 116 -7.83 -6.74 -13.66
C ASN A 116 -6.72 -5.69 -13.41
N ILE A 117 -5.55 -6.15 -12.98
CA ILE A 117 -4.38 -5.28 -12.73
C ILE A 117 -3.38 -5.40 -13.88
N ALA A 118 -3.10 -4.29 -14.55
CA ALA A 118 -2.05 -4.21 -15.55
C ALA A 118 -0.70 -3.85 -14.89
N MET A 119 0.34 -4.63 -15.19
CA MET A 119 1.69 -4.42 -14.67
C MET A 119 2.62 -4.07 -15.82
N GLU A 120 3.14 -2.84 -15.83
CA GLU A 120 3.98 -2.32 -16.90
C GLU A 120 5.37 -1.97 -16.36
N ASN A 121 6.37 -2.78 -16.67
CA ASN A 121 7.75 -2.59 -16.19
C ASN A 121 7.87 -2.55 -14.65
N SER A 122 7.02 -3.32 -13.95
CA SER A 122 7.15 -3.53 -12.50
C SER A 122 8.27 -4.52 -12.21
N TYR A 123 9.16 -4.21 -11.25
CA TYR A 123 10.30 -5.08 -10.94
C TYR A 123 9.85 -6.37 -10.24
N ASN A 124 8.98 -6.26 -9.23
CA ASN A 124 8.29 -7.38 -8.59
C ASN A 124 6.77 -7.20 -8.74
N PRO A 125 6.12 -7.70 -9.81
CA PRO A 125 4.69 -7.49 -10.04
C PRO A 125 3.82 -7.86 -8.82
N ILE A 126 4.13 -8.97 -8.16
CA ILE A 126 3.49 -9.38 -6.90
C ILE A 126 4.57 -9.86 -5.94
N ILE A 127 4.53 -9.38 -4.70
CA ILE A 127 5.40 -9.86 -3.62
C ILE A 127 4.58 -10.15 -2.35
N ILE A 128 4.87 -11.27 -1.71
CA ILE A 128 4.33 -11.63 -0.41
C ILE A 128 5.53 -11.84 0.51
N ASP A 129 5.75 -10.87 1.40
CA ASP A 129 6.89 -10.89 2.33
C ASP A 129 6.38 -10.88 3.77
N GLN A 130 6.37 -12.06 4.39
CA GLN A 130 6.00 -12.25 5.79
C GLN A 130 7.19 -12.06 6.75
N ASN A 131 8.41 -11.84 6.24
CA ASN A 131 9.62 -11.61 7.04
C ASN A 131 10.24 -10.23 6.76
N TYR A 132 9.38 -9.23 6.53
CA TYR A 132 9.81 -7.88 6.22
C TYR A 132 10.63 -7.27 7.38
N CYS A 133 11.93 -7.07 7.16
CA CYS A 133 12.87 -6.56 8.17
C CYS A 133 13.84 -5.53 7.58
N PRO A 134 13.39 -4.29 7.31
CA PRO A 134 14.14 -3.32 6.51
C PRO A 134 15.46 -2.85 7.15
N TYR A 135 15.65 -3.06 8.46
CA TYR A 135 16.85 -2.62 9.19
C TYR A 135 17.70 -3.79 9.72
N ASN A 136 17.35 -5.04 9.40
CA ASN A 136 18.01 -6.24 9.95
C ASN A 136 18.19 -6.21 11.49
N LYS A 137 17.21 -5.65 12.20
CA LYS A 137 17.19 -5.58 13.67
C LYS A 137 15.94 -6.30 14.17
N ASN A 138 16.14 -7.27 15.08
CA ASN A 138 15.08 -8.03 15.74
C ASN A 138 14.08 -8.69 14.75
N CYS A 139 14.58 -9.27 13.66
CA CYS A 139 13.72 -9.88 12.65
C CYS A 139 13.06 -11.18 13.16
N PRO A 140 11.83 -11.48 12.74
CA PRO A 140 11.19 -12.78 12.99
C PRO A 140 12.09 -13.94 12.51
N GLY A 141 12.32 -14.94 13.36
CA GLY A 141 13.16 -16.10 13.03
C GLY A 141 14.65 -15.95 13.35
N MET A 142 15.12 -14.80 13.82
CA MET A 142 16.42 -14.68 14.49
C MET A 142 16.28 -15.18 15.94
N VAL A 143 16.16 -16.50 16.12
CA VAL A 143 16.49 -17.12 17.41
C VAL A 143 18.00 -16.99 17.58
N ASN A 144 18.43 -16.27 18.62
CA ASN A 144 19.81 -16.35 19.09
C ASN A 144 20.06 -17.82 19.50
N THR A 145 20.76 -18.57 18.65
CA THR A 145 21.54 -19.73 19.08
C THR A 145 22.89 -19.26 19.60
#